data_AF-A0A7K4U5S1-F1
#
_entry.id   AF-A0A7K4U5S1-F1
#
_cell.length_a   1.000
_cell.length_b   1.000
_cell.length_c   1.000
_cell.angle_alpha   90.00
_cell.angle_beta   90.00
_cell.angle_gamma   90.00
#
_symmetry.space_group_name_H-M   'P 1'
#
loop_
_entity.id
_entity.type
_entity.pdbx_description
1 polymer ?
#
loop_
_entity_poly.entity_id
_entity_poly.type
_entity_poly.pdbx_seq_one_letter_code
_entity_poly.pdbx_strand_id
1 'polypeptide(L)'
;AQVGQGFVLQQPQAKVAVAVGQTLILRCTTSGDGGAGPVKWLKGWGSGNETVYDQKTKDPFSCVTRAVNESNTDFTIHIRDAQPEDVGTYYCVKFVRSDSSVDEVFRRGSGTEVSVHEAALVPGMGTAAVVFCVLLLLLLGLSVALCMYRRKRQGRAGSLCPARTVTMGSSSSVPLRCCAGTPGTPSEVLDAESSNLPSQQSSKEESDIHYADLQPLPPAPQRGRSPGTAPTEYASLRVAAK
;
A
#
# COMPACT_ATOMS: atom_id res chain seq x y z
N ALA A 1 -28.94 -43.51 10.54
CA ALA A 1 -28.86 -42.44 11.55
C ALA A 1 -29.68 -41.24 11.06
N GLN A 2 -30.27 -40.43 11.95
CA GLN A 2 -30.95 -39.20 11.52
C GLN A 2 -29.90 -38.11 11.26
N VAL A 3 -29.46 -37.99 10.01
CA VAL A 3 -28.53 -36.93 9.57
C VAL A 3 -29.15 -35.56 9.89
N GLY A 4 -28.39 -34.68 10.52
CA GLY A 4 -28.80 -33.29 10.74
C GLY A 4 -29.46 -32.96 12.08
N GLN A 5 -29.77 -33.95 12.94
CA GLN A 5 -30.15 -33.63 14.32
C GLN A 5 -28.99 -32.92 15.03
N GLY A 6 -29.23 -31.73 15.56
CA GLY A 6 -28.23 -30.96 16.32
C GLY A 6 -27.10 -30.34 15.50
N PHE A 7 -27.10 -30.43 14.16
CA PHE A 7 -26.13 -29.67 13.36
C PHE A 7 -26.38 -28.17 13.51
N VAL A 8 -25.32 -27.39 13.69
CA VAL A 8 -25.32 -25.93 13.71
C VAL A 8 -24.20 -25.43 12.81
N LEU A 9 -24.51 -24.43 11.98
CA LEU A 9 -23.56 -23.67 11.18
C LEU A 9 -23.70 -22.21 11.63
N GLN A 10 -22.64 -21.64 12.19
CA GLN A 10 -22.61 -20.27 12.67
C GLN A 10 -21.79 -19.41 11.70
N GLN A 11 -22.36 -18.31 11.22
CA GLN A 11 -21.68 -17.31 10.42
C GLN A 11 -21.88 -15.95 11.11
N PRO A 12 -21.07 -15.62 12.13
CA PRO A 12 -21.40 -14.56 13.10
C PRO A 12 -21.23 -13.13 12.57
N GLN A 13 -20.55 -12.93 11.44
CA GLN A 13 -20.35 -11.62 10.83
C GLN A 13 -21.50 -11.29 9.88
N ALA A 14 -22.39 -10.36 10.25
CA ALA A 14 -23.40 -9.84 9.34
C ALA A 14 -22.78 -8.94 8.25
N LYS A 15 -21.81 -8.10 8.64
CA LYS A 15 -21.06 -7.19 7.75
C LYS A 15 -19.57 -7.20 8.09
N VAL A 16 -18.72 -6.99 7.09
CA VAL A 16 -17.27 -6.77 7.23
C VAL A 16 -16.84 -5.63 6.30
N ALA A 17 -16.06 -4.70 6.84
CA ALA A 17 -15.35 -3.70 6.06
C ALA A 17 -13.85 -4.04 6.07
N VAL A 18 -13.22 -4.05 4.90
CA VAL A 18 -11.79 -4.31 4.73
C VAL A 18 -11.18 -3.23 3.83
N ALA A 19 -9.94 -2.82 4.10
CA ALA A 19 -9.26 -1.87 3.23
C ALA A 19 -8.59 -2.60 2.05
N VAL A 20 -8.45 -1.92 0.90
CA VAL A 20 -7.75 -2.47 -0.27
C VAL A 20 -6.35 -2.97 0.12
N GLY A 21 -5.99 -4.16 -0.38
CA GLY A 21 -4.72 -4.83 -0.08
C GLY A 21 -4.59 -5.44 1.31
N GLN A 22 -5.59 -5.30 2.20
CA GLN A 22 -5.60 -5.97 3.50
C GLN A 22 -6.19 -7.38 3.41
N THR A 23 -6.08 -8.15 4.49
CA THR A 23 -6.66 -9.50 4.55
C THR A 23 -8.10 -9.46 5.07
N LEU A 24 -9.04 -9.89 4.24
CA LEU A 24 -10.44 -10.10 4.61
C LEU A 24 -10.59 -11.42 5.39
N ILE A 25 -11.28 -11.39 6.53
CA ILE A 25 -11.51 -12.55 7.39
C ILE A 25 -13.01 -12.87 7.44
N LEU A 26 -13.38 -14.02 6.89
CA LEU A 26 -14.75 -14.52 6.85
C LEU A 26 -14.89 -15.74 7.78
N ARG A 27 -15.59 -15.54 8.90
CA ARG A 27 -15.79 -16.56 9.95
C ARG A 27 -17.02 -17.39 9.65
N CYS A 28 -16.81 -18.69 9.70
CA CYS A 28 -17.85 -19.71 9.80
C CYS A 28 -17.39 -20.69 10.86
N THR A 29 -18.28 -21.34 11.59
CA THR A 29 -17.97 -22.51 12.42
C THR A 29 -19.11 -23.52 12.33
N THR A 30 -18.83 -24.81 12.55
CA THR A 30 -19.86 -25.85 12.60
C THR A 30 -19.74 -26.78 13.79
N SER A 31 -20.87 -27.25 14.30
CA SER A 31 -20.96 -28.29 15.34
C SER A 31 -22.10 -29.27 15.05
N GLY A 32 -22.05 -30.46 15.66
CA GLY A 32 -23.00 -31.55 15.41
C GLY A 32 -22.75 -32.31 14.10
N ASP A 33 -23.55 -33.35 13.83
CA ASP A 33 -23.45 -34.15 12.61
C ASP A 33 -24.26 -33.55 11.46
N GLY A 34 -23.55 -32.93 10.51
CA GLY A 34 -24.11 -32.37 9.28
C GLY A 34 -24.07 -33.32 8.08
N GLY A 35 -23.79 -34.61 8.27
CA GLY A 35 -23.67 -35.60 7.20
C GLY A 35 -22.37 -35.52 6.40
N ALA A 36 -22.12 -36.53 5.57
CA ALA A 36 -20.94 -36.60 4.71
C ALA A 36 -21.06 -35.60 3.54
N GLY A 37 -20.07 -34.71 3.39
CA GLY A 37 -20.02 -33.70 2.34
C GLY A 37 -19.18 -32.48 2.73
N PRO A 38 -18.73 -31.65 1.79
CA PRO A 38 -17.83 -30.54 2.06
C PRO A 38 -18.54 -29.33 2.69
N VAL A 39 -17.76 -28.46 3.32
CA VAL A 39 -18.14 -27.05 3.52
C VAL A 39 -17.44 -26.21 2.46
N LYS A 40 -18.18 -25.27 1.85
CA LYS A 40 -17.67 -24.33 0.85
C LYS A 40 -18.02 -22.90 1.23
N TRP A 41 -17.21 -21.95 0.76
CA TRP A 41 -17.61 -20.54 0.74
C TRP A 41 -18.07 -20.17 -0.66
N LEU A 42 -19.29 -19.62 -0.74
CA LEU A 42 -19.85 -19.09 -1.98
C LEU A 42 -20.00 -17.57 -1.87
N LYS A 43 -19.72 -16.86 -2.95
CA LYS A 43 -20.05 -15.43 -3.10
C LYS A 43 -21.29 -15.32 -3.98
N GLY A 44 -22.23 -14.46 -3.58
CA GLY A 44 -23.53 -14.35 -4.26
C GLY A 44 -24.45 -15.56 -4.02
N TRP A 45 -25.57 -15.60 -4.73
CA TRP A 45 -26.54 -16.70 -4.67
C TRP A 45 -27.31 -16.82 -6.00
N GLY A 46 -27.89 -17.99 -6.27
CA GLY A 46 -28.60 -18.25 -7.53
C GLY A 46 -27.64 -18.45 -8.71
N SER A 47 -28.01 -17.97 -9.90
CA SER A 47 -27.29 -18.20 -11.16
C SER A 47 -25.94 -17.47 -11.28
N GLY A 48 -25.63 -16.55 -10.37
CA GLY A 48 -24.37 -15.81 -10.31
C GLY A 48 -23.55 -16.14 -9.06
N ASN A 49 -23.66 -17.36 -8.52
CA ASN A 49 -22.85 -17.77 -7.39
C ASN A 49 -21.44 -18.23 -7.81
N GLU A 50 -20.43 -17.78 -7.08
CA GLU A 50 -19.03 -18.13 -7.32
C GLU A 50 -18.50 -18.96 -6.14
N THR A 51 -17.70 -19.99 -6.39
CA THR A 51 -17.06 -20.78 -5.33
C THR A 51 -15.73 -20.15 -4.96
N VAL A 52 -15.70 -19.47 -3.81
CA VAL A 52 -14.54 -18.77 -3.26
C VAL A 52 -13.57 -19.76 -2.59
N TYR A 53 -14.11 -20.80 -1.97
CA TYR A 53 -13.33 -21.87 -1.35
C TYR A 53 -14.10 -23.19 -1.39
N ASP A 54 -13.43 -24.26 -1.79
CA ASP A 54 -13.94 -25.63 -1.70
C ASP A 54 -12.97 -26.50 -0.89
N GLN A 55 -13.47 -27.13 0.17
CA GLN A 55 -12.68 -28.07 0.98
C GLN A 55 -12.08 -29.23 0.17
N LYS A 56 -12.71 -29.61 -0.96
CA LYS A 56 -12.20 -30.67 -1.85
C LYS A 56 -11.11 -30.20 -2.81
N THR A 57 -11.06 -28.90 -3.13
CA THR A 57 -10.20 -28.36 -4.20
C THR A 57 -9.18 -27.39 -3.60
N LYS A 58 -7.97 -27.89 -3.34
CA LYS A 58 -6.87 -27.10 -2.80
C LYS A 58 -6.03 -26.52 -3.94
N ASP A 59 -6.32 -25.28 -4.33
CA ASP A 59 -5.46 -24.49 -5.21
C ASP A 59 -4.28 -23.91 -4.41
N PRO A 60 -3.01 -24.26 -4.71
CA PRO A 60 -1.84 -23.70 -4.03
C PRO A 60 -1.61 -22.21 -4.29
N PHE A 61 -2.15 -21.66 -5.38
CA PHE A 61 -1.92 -20.27 -5.80
C PHE A 61 -3.02 -19.31 -5.37
N SER A 62 -4.11 -19.81 -4.77
CA SER A 62 -5.23 -18.98 -4.34
C SER A 62 -4.84 -17.91 -3.32
N CYS A 63 -5.41 -16.72 -3.46
CA CYS A 63 -5.39 -15.69 -2.42
C CYS A 63 -6.12 -16.15 -1.14
N VAL A 64 -7.03 -17.13 -1.26
CA VAL A 64 -7.89 -17.66 -0.21
C VAL A 64 -7.23 -18.81 0.56
N THR A 65 -7.13 -18.69 1.88
CA THR A 65 -6.57 -19.72 2.76
C THR A 65 -7.47 -20.03 3.96
N ARG A 66 -7.31 -21.21 4.56
CA ARG A 66 -7.99 -21.58 5.83
C ARG A 66 -7.27 -20.92 7.01
N ALA A 67 -8.03 -20.36 7.95
CA ALA A 67 -7.46 -19.86 9.21
C ALA A 67 -6.88 -20.99 10.07
N VAL A 68 -7.60 -22.13 10.15
CA VAL A 68 -7.10 -23.38 10.74
C VAL A 68 -7.09 -24.47 9.67
N ASN A 69 -5.89 -24.86 9.22
CA ASN A 69 -5.71 -25.94 8.24
C ASN A 69 -6.40 -27.23 8.72
N GLU A 70 -7.08 -27.91 7.80
CA GLU A 70 -7.66 -29.26 7.99
C GLU A 70 -8.67 -29.42 9.15
N SER A 71 -9.08 -28.34 9.81
CA SER A 71 -10.11 -28.39 10.84
C SER A 71 -11.48 -28.77 10.26
N ASN A 72 -12.09 -29.79 10.85
CA ASN A 72 -13.43 -30.30 10.53
C ASN A 72 -14.57 -29.49 11.15
N THR A 73 -14.26 -28.54 12.03
CA THR A 73 -15.23 -27.63 12.66
C THR A 73 -15.03 -26.17 12.24
N ASP A 74 -13.79 -25.78 11.90
CA ASP A 74 -13.34 -24.52 11.26
C ASP A 74 -14.43 -23.46 11.17
N PHE A 75 -14.87 -22.97 10.01
CA PHE A 75 -14.39 -23.05 8.63
C PHE A 75 -14.00 -21.65 8.11
N THR A 76 -13.39 -20.83 8.98
CA THR A 76 -12.96 -19.45 8.70
C THR A 76 -11.93 -19.36 7.58
N ILE A 77 -12.16 -18.50 6.58
CA ILE A 77 -11.18 -18.23 5.51
C ILE A 77 -10.59 -16.82 5.60
N HIS A 78 -9.38 -16.69 5.08
CA HIS A 78 -8.66 -15.45 4.87
C HIS A 78 -8.54 -15.21 3.36
N ILE A 79 -9.04 -14.09 2.85
CA ILE A 79 -8.79 -13.65 1.47
C ILE A 79 -7.72 -12.56 1.56
N ARG A 80 -6.53 -12.86 1.06
CA ARG A 80 -5.39 -11.92 1.05
C ARG A 80 -5.53 -10.92 -0.10
N ASP A 81 -4.95 -9.73 0.09
CA ASP A 81 -4.93 -8.67 -0.92
C ASP A 81 -6.35 -8.31 -1.42
N ALA A 82 -7.24 -7.92 -0.49
CA ALA A 82 -8.64 -7.65 -0.81
C ALA A 82 -8.77 -6.54 -1.87
N GLN A 83 -9.49 -6.82 -2.96
CA GLN A 83 -9.68 -5.90 -4.09
C GLN A 83 -11.13 -5.42 -4.20
N PRO A 84 -11.45 -4.36 -4.97
CA PRO A 84 -12.83 -3.93 -5.20
C PRO A 84 -13.76 -5.05 -5.71
N GLU A 85 -13.20 -6.03 -6.43
CA GLU A 85 -13.88 -7.23 -6.88
C GLU A 85 -14.39 -8.08 -5.72
N ASP A 86 -13.77 -8.08 -4.53
CA ASP A 86 -14.23 -8.82 -3.33
C ASP A 86 -15.49 -8.23 -2.67
N VAL A 87 -16.06 -7.15 -3.19
CA VAL A 87 -17.36 -6.65 -2.72
C VAL A 87 -18.47 -7.67 -3.03
N GLY A 88 -19.32 -7.95 -2.04
CA GLY A 88 -20.47 -8.84 -2.20
C GLY A 88 -20.90 -9.55 -0.93
N THR A 89 -21.89 -10.44 -1.03
CA THR A 89 -22.34 -11.26 0.10
C THR A 89 -21.76 -12.67 0.02
N TYR A 90 -21.02 -13.07 1.05
CA TYR A 90 -20.38 -14.38 1.16
C TYR A 90 -21.21 -15.29 2.08
N TYR A 91 -21.36 -16.55 1.71
CA TYR A 91 -22.12 -17.57 2.45
C TYR A 91 -21.23 -18.77 2.73
N CYS A 92 -21.17 -19.18 3.98
CA CYS A 92 -20.66 -20.49 4.35
C CYS A 92 -21.77 -21.53 4.12
N VAL A 93 -21.47 -22.59 3.36
CA VAL A 93 -22.46 -23.58 2.92
C VAL A 93 -21.97 -24.98 3.21
N LYS A 94 -22.72 -25.72 4.04
CA LYS A 94 -22.55 -27.15 4.23
C LYS A 94 -23.34 -27.89 3.15
N PHE A 95 -22.65 -28.74 2.42
CA PHE A 95 -23.23 -29.69 1.49
C PHE A 95 -23.28 -31.10 2.09
N VAL A 96 -24.25 -31.88 1.65
CA VAL A 96 -24.31 -33.34 1.85
C VAL A 96 -24.24 -33.99 0.48
N ARG A 97 -23.42 -35.03 0.35
CA ARG A 97 -23.34 -35.84 -0.87
C ARG A 97 -24.57 -36.74 -0.95
N SER A 98 -25.35 -36.62 -2.03
CA SER A 98 -26.46 -37.54 -2.29
C SER A 98 -26.02 -38.75 -3.11
N ASP A 99 -26.89 -39.75 -3.20
CA ASP A 99 -26.64 -41.00 -3.92
C ASP A 99 -26.37 -40.79 -5.42
N SER A 100 -26.80 -39.64 -5.96
CA SER A 100 -26.50 -39.19 -7.32
C SER A 100 -25.03 -38.79 -7.55
N SER A 101 -24.20 -38.85 -6.50
CA SER A 101 -22.82 -38.34 -6.40
C SER A 101 -22.66 -36.80 -6.41
N VAL A 102 -23.74 -36.07 -6.70
CA VAL A 102 -23.80 -34.60 -6.62
C VAL A 102 -23.81 -34.15 -5.15
N ASP A 103 -23.16 -33.03 -4.86
CA ASP A 103 -23.21 -32.38 -3.55
C ASP A 103 -24.46 -31.47 -3.50
N GLU A 104 -25.39 -31.74 -2.57
CA GLU A 104 -26.62 -30.95 -2.36
C GLU A 104 -26.49 -30.01 -1.16
N VAL A 105 -27.12 -28.84 -1.22
CA VAL A 105 -27.07 -27.85 -0.12
C VAL A 105 -27.88 -28.36 1.07
N PHE A 106 -27.19 -28.67 2.17
CA PHE A 106 -27.83 -29.09 3.42
C PHE A 106 -28.09 -27.92 4.37
N ARG A 107 -27.14 -26.98 4.48
CA ARG A 107 -27.33 -25.74 5.25
C ARG A 107 -26.50 -24.59 4.72
N ARG A 108 -27.07 -23.39 4.76
CA ARG A 108 -26.42 -22.11 4.44
C ARG A 108 -26.36 -21.24 5.69
N GLY A 109 -25.27 -20.51 5.89
CA GLY A 109 -25.21 -19.42 6.88
C GLY A 109 -26.11 -18.24 6.52
N SER A 110 -26.18 -17.25 7.42
CA SER A 110 -26.96 -16.01 7.22
C SER A 110 -26.43 -15.13 6.09
N GLY A 111 -25.15 -15.29 5.73
CA GLY A 111 -24.44 -14.38 4.84
C GLY A 111 -23.64 -13.32 5.60
N THR A 112 -22.57 -12.85 4.95
CA THR A 112 -21.71 -11.76 5.40
C THR A 112 -21.56 -10.78 4.25
N GLU A 113 -22.04 -9.56 4.42
CA GLU A 113 -21.86 -8.48 3.45
C GLU A 113 -20.46 -7.88 3.58
N VAL A 114 -19.68 -7.94 2.50
CA VAL A 114 -18.31 -7.43 2.43
C VAL A 114 -18.30 -6.12 1.68
N SER A 115 -17.69 -5.11 2.30
CA SER A 115 -17.39 -3.81 1.69
C SER A 115 -15.88 -3.59 1.68
N VAL A 116 -15.35 -3.18 0.53
CA VAL A 116 -13.93 -2.84 0.36
C VAL A 116 -13.82 -1.33 0.22
N HIS A 117 -12.89 -0.72 0.94
CA HIS A 117 -12.65 0.72 0.92
C HIS A 117 -11.17 1.01 0.70
N GLU A 118 -10.83 2.14 0.08
CA GLU A 118 -9.43 2.56 0.02
C GLU A 118 -8.95 2.90 1.43
N ALA A 119 -7.72 2.47 1.75
CA ALA A 119 -7.05 2.92 2.96
C ALA A 119 -6.78 4.42 2.81
N ALA A 120 -7.54 5.25 3.52
CA ALA A 120 -7.27 6.68 3.56
C ALA A 120 -5.87 6.92 4.14
N LEU A 121 -4.90 7.23 3.27
CA LEU A 121 -3.59 7.74 3.65
C LEU A 121 -3.78 9.10 4.31
N VAL A 122 -4.06 9.09 5.62
CA VAL A 122 -4.40 10.29 6.40
C VAL A 122 -3.33 11.37 6.16
N PRO A 123 -3.65 12.46 5.44
CA PRO A 123 -2.68 13.49 5.10
C PRO A 123 -2.58 14.47 6.28
N GLY A 124 -2.30 13.94 7.47
CA GLY A 124 -2.46 14.64 8.75
C GLY A 124 -1.16 15.07 9.42
N MET A 125 -0.05 14.33 9.22
CA MET A 125 1.18 14.59 9.97
C MET A 125 2.34 15.10 9.10
N GLY A 126 2.54 14.54 7.90
CA GLY A 126 3.59 14.99 6.99
C GLY A 126 3.31 16.36 6.34
N THR A 127 2.10 16.56 5.83
CA THR A 127 1.66 17.80 5.18
C THR A 127 1.70 19.01 6.12
N ALA A 128 1.15 18.87 7.33
CA ALA A 128 1.14 19.91 8.35
C ALA A 128 2.57 20.29 8.78
N ALA A 129 3.45 19.30 9.00
CA ALA A 129 4.84 19.54 9.35
C ALA A 129 5.61 20.26 8.22
N VAL A 130 5.43 19.84 6.95
CA VAL A 130 6.06 20.50 5.79
C VAL A 130 5.59 21.95 5.65
N VAL A 131 4.28 22.22 5.74
CA VAL A 131 3.74 23.59 5.67
C VAL A 131 4.27 24.46 6.81
N PHE A 132 4.34 23.92 8.04
CA PHE A 132 4.90 24.63 9.19
C PHE A 132 6.39 24.95 9.00
N CYS A 133 7.19 23.98 8.53
CA CYS A 133 8.61 24.19 8.22
C CYS A 133 8.83 25.26 7.14
N VAL A 134 8.06 25.24 6.05
CA VAL A 134 8.13 26.25 4.98
C VAL A 134 7.77 27.64 5.52
N LEU A 135 6.69 27.75 6.30
CA LEU A 135 6.29 29.02 6.92
C LEU A 135 7.38 29.57 7.85
N LEU A 136 8.00 28.71 8.65
CA LEU A 136 9.05 29.09 9.60
C LEU A 136 10.32 29.57 8.88
N LEU A 137 10.72 28.93 7.78
CA LEU A 137 11.82 29.37 6.93
C LEU A 137 11.54 30.73 6.27
N LEU A 138 10.32 30.97 5.78
CA LEU A 138 9.92 32.26 5.21
C LEU A 138 9.95 33.39 6.26
N LEU A 139 9.44 33.14 7.47
CA LEU A 139 9.48 34.09 8.58
C LEU A 139 10.92 34.42 9.00
N LEU A 140 11.79 33.41 9.11
CA LEU A 140 13.21 33.62 9.40
C LEU A 140 13.89 34.44 8.29
N GLY A 141 13.69 34.10 7.02
CA GLY A 141 14.23 34.84 5.88
C GLY A 141 13.79 36.31 5.86
N LEU A 142 12.49 36.57 6.07
CA LEU A 142 11.95 37.92 6.19
C LEU A 142 12.56 38.69 7.39
N SER A 143 12.72 38.02 8.54
CA SER A 143 13.31 38.65 9.73
C SER A 143 14.78 39.06 9.50
N VAL A 144 15.58 38.22 8.83
CA VAL A 144 16.97 38.50 8.47
C VAL A 144 17.04 39.64 7.46
N ALA A 145 16.18 39.64 6.43
CA ALA A 145 16.10 40.72 5.45
C ALA A 145 15.73 42.06 6.11
N LEU A 146 14.74 42.08 7.01
CA LEU A 146 14.36 43.26 7.79
C LEU A 146 15.48 43.74 8.72
N CYS A 147 16.20 42.83 9.38
CA CYS A 147 17.35 43.16 10.22
C CYS A 147 18.49 43.77 9.40
N MET A 148 18.82 43.20 8.25
CA MET A 148 19.84 43.74 7.33
C MET A 148 19.41 45.10 6.75
N TYR A 149 18.13 45.26 6.42
CA TYR A 149 17.56 46.52 5.95
C TYR A 149 17.62 47.61 7.03
N ARG A 150 17.26 47.29 8.28
CA ARG A 150 17.36 48.21 9.43
C ARG A 150 18.81 48.56 9.74
N ARG A 151 19.73 47.59 9.78
CA ARG A 151 21.17 47.84 9.94
C ARG A 151 21.72 48.75 8.83
N LYS A 152 21.33 48.54 7.57
CA LYS A 152 21.73 49.39 6.43
C LYS A 152 21.15 50.81 6.50
N ARG A 153 19.92 50.98 7.02
CA ARG A 153 19.32 52.30 7.30
C ARG A 153 20.02 53.00 8.48
N GLN A 154 20.30 52.28 9.56
CA GLN A 154 20.94 52.78 10.79
C GLN A 154 22.43 53.09 10.58
N GLY A 155 23.12 52.39 9.67
CA GLY A 155 24.48 52.70 9.21
C GLY A 155 24.63 54.08 8.52
N ARG A 156 23.57 54.88 8.43
CA ARG A 156 23.59 56.27 7.96
C ARG A 156 23.11 57.29 9.00
N ALA A 157 22.83 56.86 10.24
CA ALA A 157 22.41 57.76 11.32
C ALA A 157 22.93 57.27 12.69
N GLY A 158 23.87 58.00 13.28
CA GLY A 158 24.25 57.82 14.69
C GLY A 158 25.68 57.36 14.98
N SER A 159 26.69 58.03 14.42
CA SER A 159 27.85 58.32 15.28
C SER A 159 27.45 59.49 16.17
N LEU A 160 27.30 59.24 17.48
CA LEU A 160 27.24 60.30 18.47
C LEU A 160 28.00 59.86 19.72
N CYS A 161 29.15 60.45 19.94
CA CYS A 161 29.96 60.22 21.13
C CYS A 161 29.21 60.72 22.38
N PRO A 162 29.15 59.95 23.48
CA PRO A 162 28.78 60.50 24.77
C PRO A 162 29.96 61.34 25.30
N ALA A 163 29.86 62.66 25.16
CA ALA A 163 30.82 63.61 25.70
C ALA A 163 30.63 63.75 27.24
N ARG A 164 31.42 62.95 27.97
CA ARG A 164 31.93 63.17 29.34
C ARG A 164 31.25 64.28 30.18
N THR A 165 30.46 63.87 31.18
CA THR A 165 30.25 64.70 32.38
C THR A 165 31.52 64.70 33.21
N VAL A 166 32.00 65.88 33.62
CA VAL A 166 33.16 66.02 34.51
C VAL A 166 32.66 66.17 35.94
N THR A 167 33.02 65.22 36.81
CA THR A 167 33.03 65.40 38.26
C THR A 167 34.45 65.17 38.77
N MET A 168 34.99 66.19 39.43
CA MET A 168 36.35 66.23 39.94
C MET A 168 36.42 65.45 41.27
N GLY A 169 37.17 64.34 41.28
CA GLY A 169 37.28 63.43 42.43
C GLY A 169 38.59 62.66 42.37
N SER A 170 39.57 63.10 43.16
CA SER A 170 40.96 62.65 43.16
C SER A 170 41.15 61.15 43.47
N SER A 171 41.89 60.41 42.63
CA SER A 171 43.09 59.63 43.03
C SER A 171 43.69 58.80 41.89
N SER A 172 45.03 58.66 41.94
CA SER A 172 46.00 57.81 41.22
C SER A 172 45.48 56.51 40.54
N SER A 173 46.07 55.92 39.47
CA SER A 173 47.48 55.95 39.03
C SER A 173 47.68 55.53 37.55
N VAL A 174 48.76 56.04 36.91
CA VAL A 174 49.61 55.45 35.84
C VAL A 174 48.97 54.88 34.54
N PRO A 175 49.35 55.39 33.35
CA PRO A 175 49.02 54.79 32.05
C PRO A 175 50.13 53.87 31.52
N LEU A 176 49.76 52.86 30.72
CA LEU A 176 50.70 52.17 29.82
C LEU A 176 50.27 52.33 28.36
N ARG A 177 51.06 53.12 27.62
CA ARG A 177 51.15 53.06 26.15
C ARG A 177 52.05 51.89 25.77
N CYS A 178 51.71 51.21 24.67
CA CYS A 178 52.56 50.86 23.52
C CYS A 178 51.70 50.05 22.54
N CYS A 179 51.32 50.59 21.38
CA CYS A 179 52.11 50.83 20.16
C CYS A 179 52.15 49.59 19.25
N ALA A 180 51.76 49.78 17.98
CA ALA A 180 51.69 48.76 16.95
C ALA A 180 53.08 48.45 16.34
N GLY A 181 53.23 47.26 15.78
CA GLY A 181 54.44 46.85 15.05
C GLY A 181 54.24 45.58 14.22
N THR A 182 54.32 45.73 12.91
CA THR A 182 54.71 44.74 11.88
C THR A 182 55.81 45.42 11.04
N PRO A 183 56.61 44.74 10.19
CA PRO A 183 56.59 43.32 9.80
C PRO A 183 57.96 42.59 9.93
N GLY A 184 58.03 41.30 9.57
CA GLY A 184 59.31 40.58 9.39
C GLY A 184 59.21 39.06 9.18
N THR A 185 59.32 38.63 7.91
CA THR A 185 59.81 37.30 7.44
C THR A 185 61.22 37.51 6.82
N PRO A 186 62.06 36.50 6.45
CA PRO A 186 61.77 35.08 6.17
C PRO A 186 62.79 34.01 6.65
N SER A 187 62.42 32.73 6.53
CA SER A 187 63.23 31.52 6.18
C SER A 187 62.27 30.32 6.30
N GLU A 188 61.89 29.59 5.24
CA GLU A 188 62.68 28.73 4.35
C GLU A 188 63.20 27.45 5.03
N VAL A 189 62.42 26.35 4.93
CA VAL A 189 62.91 24.97 4.68
C VAL A 189 61.83 24.20 3.87
N LEU A 190 62.11 24.03 2.58
CA LEU A 190 61.88 22.85 1.71
C LEU A 190 60.63 21.95 1.88
N ASP A 191 59.74 22.07 0.91
CA ASP A 191 59.33 21.03 -0.06
C ASP A 191 59.03 19.57 0.38
N ALA A 192 57.80 19.15 0.07
CA ALA A 192 57.53 17.81 -0.45
C ALA A 192 56.41 17.89 -1.52
N GLU A 193 56.81 17.75 -2.78
CA GLU A 193 55.93 17.80 -3.95
C GLU A 193 55.05 16.54 -4.08
N SER A 194 53.76 16.72 -4.37
CA SER A 194 53.03 15.81 -5.27
C SER A 194 51.76 16.45 -5.86
N SER A 195 51.95 17.09 -7.02
CA SER A 195 51.29 16.71 -8.27
C SER A 195 49.74 16.60 -8.38
N ASN A 196 49.22 17.43 -9.30
CA ASN A 196 48.14 17.12 -10.27
C ASN A 196 46.66 17.17 -9.85
N LEU A 197 46.06 18.34 -10.11
CA LEU A 197 44.79 18.47 -10.87
C LEU A 197 45.15 18.50 -12.37
N PRO A 198 44.29 18.05 -13.33
CA PRO A 198 43.12 18.86 -13.67
C PRO A 198 41.85 18.15 -14.22
N SER A 199 40.74 18.89 -14.14
CA SER A 199 39.63 19.01 -15.11
C SER A 199 38.81 17.80 -15.61
N GLN A 200 37.48 17.96 -15.45
CA GLN A 200 36.37 17.52 -16.34
C GLN A 200 36.29 16.06 -16.83
N GLN A 201 35.14 15.43 -16.60
CA GLN A 201 34.12 15.36 -17.67
C GLN A 201 32.71 15.05 -17.15
N SER A 202 31.73 15.70 -17.77
CA SER A 202 30.30 15.35 -17.67
C SER A 202 30.03 14.14 -18.58
N SER A 203 29.78 12.97 -18.00
CA SER A 203 29.21 11.83 -18.70
C SER A 203 27.70 11.75 -18.43
N LYS A 204 26.92 12.15 -19.44
CA LYS A 204 25.47 11.93 -19.51
C LYS A 204 25.25 10.43 -19.67
N GLU A 205 24.65 9.78 -18.67
CA GLU A 205 24.38 8.34 -18.75
C GLU A 205 23.14 8.10 -19.61
N GLU A 206 23.36 7.51 -20.78
CA GLU A 206 22.33 7.23 -21.79
C GLU A 206 21.80 5.81 -21.56
N SER A 207 20.61 5.71 -20.96
CA SER A 207 19.99 4.43 -20.65
C SER A 207 19.41 3.80 -21.93
N ASP A 208 20.24 3.03 -22.61
CA ASP A 208 19.88 2.34 -23.85
C ASP A 208 18.96 1.14 -23.54
N ILE A 209 17.64 1.34 -23.66
CA ILE A 209 16.64 0.30 -23.38
C ILE A 209 16.49 -0.59 -24.62
N HIS A 210 17.22 -1.71 -24.64
CA HIS A 210 17.06 -2.73 -25.67
C HIS A 210 15.70 -3.41 -25.55
N TYR A 211 14.75 -3.02 -26.41
CA TYR A 211 13.45 -3.70 -26.52
C TYR A 211 13.60 -4.98 -27.34
N ALA A 212 12.94 -6.07 -26.93
CA ALA A 212 12.97 -7.31 -27.69
C ALA A 212 12.06 -7.22 -28.93
N ASP A 213 12.60 -7.56 -30.10
CA ASP A 213 11.83 -7.69 -31.33
C ASP A 213 10.77 -8.79 -31.19
N LEU A 214 9.49 -8.42 -31.30
CA LEU A 214 8.38 -9.36 -31.30
C LEU A 214 8.29 -10.05 -32.67
N GLN A 215 8.88 -11.24 -32.78
CA GLN A 215 8.68 -12.09 -33.95
C GLN A 215 7.18 -12.42 -34.14
N PRO A 216 6.59 -12.18 -35.32
CA PRO A 216 5.22 -12.59 -35.61
C PRO A 216 5.08 -14.12 -35.55
N LEU A 217 4.14 -14.62 -34.77
CA LEU A 217 3.81 -16.04 -34.73
C LEU A 217 3.30 -16.52 -36.11
N PRO A 218 3.68 -17.72 -36.56
CA PRO A 218 3.22 -18.24 -37.86
C PRO A 218 1.70 -18.50 -37.85
N PRO A 219 1.01 -18.38 -39.00
CA PRO A 219 -0.43 -18.62 -39.07
C PRO A 219 -0.82 -20.03 -38.64
N ALA A 220 -1.91 -20.16 -37.90
CA ALA A 220 -2.44 -21.45 -37.47
C ALA A 220 -2.82 -22.34 -38.68
N PRO A 221 -2.50 -23.65 -38.67
CA PRO A 221 -2.88 -24.55 -39.76
C PRO A 221 -4.41 -24.62 -39.86
N GLN A 222 -4.96 -24.26 -41.04
CA GLN A 222 -6.39 -24.50 -41.28
C GLN A 222 -6.64 -26.01 -41.29
N ARG A 223 -7.45 -26.49 -40.33
CA ARG A 223 -7.95 -27.87 -40.38
C ARG A 223 -8.81 -28.06 -41.62
N GLY A 224 -8.28 -28.81 -42.58
CA GLY A 224 -9.04 -29.27 -43.74
C GLY A 224 -10.32 -29.99 -43.32
N ARG A 225 -11.41 -29.67 -44.01
CA ARG A 225 -12.72 -30.27 -43.82
C ARG A 225 -12.75 -31.68 -44.44
N SER A 226 -12.55 -32.72 -43.63
CA SER A 226 -12.91 -34.08 -44.04
C SER A 226 -14.43 -34.31 -43.84
N PRO A 227 -15.14 -34.86 -44.84
CA PRO A 227 -16.57 -35.11 -44.74
C PRO A 227 -16.88 -36.45 -44.07
N GLY A 228 -17.93 -36.50 -43.25
CA GLY A 228 -18.48 -37.76 -42.75
C GLY A 228 -18.83 -37.78 -41.26
N THR A 229 -19.96 -37.18 -40.90
CA THR A 229 -20.93 -37.68 -39.89
C THR A 229 -22.24 -36.90 -40.12
N ALA A 230 -23.37 -37.60 -40.10
CA ALA A 230 -24.67 -37.01 -40.43
C ALA A 230 -25.18 -36.04 -39.35
N PRO A 231 -26.00 -35.04 -39.70
CA PRO A 231 -26.62 -34.15 -38.72
C PRO A 231 -27.72 -34.90 -37.94
N THR A 232 -27.62 -34.95 -36.62
CA THR A 232 -28.75 -35.28 -35.76
C THR A 232 -29.69 -34.08 -35.65
N GLU A 233 -30.81 -34.16 -36.35
CA GLU A 233 -31.93 -33.22 -36.27
C GLU A 233 -32.56 -33.26 -34.87
N TYR A 234 -32.46 -32.15 -34.12
CA TYR A 234 -33.15 -32.01 -32.83
C TYR A 234 -34.40 -31.17 -33.01
N ALA A 235 -35.57 -31.82 -32.96
CA ALA A 235 -36.86 -31.18 -33.15
C ALA A 235 -37.17 -30.17 -32.02
N SER A 236 -37.46 -28.92 -32.40
CA SER A 236 -37.87 -27.88 -31.46
C SER A 236 -39.39 -27.94 -31.25
N LEU A 237 -39.83 -28.54 -30.14
CA LEU A 237 -41.24 -28.54 -29.75
C LEU A 237 -41.67 -27.14 -29.27
N ARG A 238 -42.38 -26.42 -30.13
CA ARG A 238 -43.13 -25.21 -29.74
C ARG A 238 -44.50 -25.63 -29.22
N VAL A 239 -44.74 -25.43 -27.91
CA VAL A 239 -46.08 -25.54 -27.33
C VAL A 239 -46.88 -24.30 -27.72
N ALA A 240 -48.03 -24.50 -28.39
CA ALA A 240 -48.98 -23.42 -28.65
C ALA A 240 -49.87 -23.22 -27.41
N ALA A 241 -50.03 -21.97 -26.97
CA ALA A 241 -50.98 -21.61 -25.93
C ALA A 241 -52.37 -21.36 -26.54
N LYS A 242 -53.41 -21.94 -25.94
CA LYS A 242 -54.80 -21.50 -26.04
C LYS A 242 -55.58 -21.95 -24.80
#